data_AF-A0A9D9Z2J0-F1
#
_entry.id   AF-A0A9D9Z2J0-F1
#
_cell.length_a   1.000
_cell.length_b   1.000
_cell.length_c   1.000
_cell.angle_alpha   90.00
_cell.angle_beta   90.00
_cell.angle_gamma   90.00
#
_symmetry.space_group_name_H-M   'P 1'
#
loop_
_entity.id
_entity.type
_entity.pdbx_description
1 polymer ?
#
loop_
_entity_poly.entity_id
_entity_poly.type
_entity_poly.pdbx_seq_one_letter_code
_entity_poly.pdbx_strand_id
1 'polypeptide(L)' 'MSRCTWVNLNNPLYIAYHDEEWGKPLHDEQSLFELLCLESYQAGLSWEIVLNKRQAFR' A
#
# COMPACT_ATOMS: atom_id res chain seq x y z
N MET A 1 -18.66 9.25 -3.93
CA MET A 1 -17.22 9.33 -4.20
C MET A 1 -16.82 8.09 -5.00
N SER A 2 -16.26 8.23 -6.20
CA SER A 2 -15.64 7.08 -6.89
C SER A 2 -14.18 6.96 -6.46
N ARG A 3 -13.71 5.74 -6.18
CA ARG A 3 -12.29 5.48 -5.89
C ARG A 3 -11.45 5.64 -7.16
N CYS A 4 -10.13 5.76 -6.99
CA CYS A 4 -9.22 5.76 -8.13
C CYS A 4 -9.35 4.49 -8.97
N THR A 5 -9.10 4.60 -10.28
CA THR A 5 -9.31 3.52 -11.26
C THR A 5 -8.40 2.30 -11.05
N TRP A 6 -7.30 2.47 -10.32
CA TRP A 6 -6.32 1.41 -10.05
C TRP A 6 -6.70 0.54 -8.84
N VAL A 7 -7.73 0.91 -8.07
CA VAL A 7 -8.15 0.15 -6.88
C VAL A 7 -8.90 -1.11 -7.32
N ASN A 8 -8.36 -2.27 -7.00
CA ASN A 8 -9.06 -3.54 -7.18
C ASN A 8 -10.18 -3.69 -6.14
N LEU A 9 -11.44 -3.55 -6.56
CA LEU A 9 -12.60 -3.59 -5.67
C LEU A 9 -12.90 -4.98 -5.09
N ASN A 10 -12.25 -6.03 -5.58
CA ASN A 10 -12.39 -7.38 -5.04
C ASN A 10 -11.38 -7.67 -3.92
N ASN A 11 -10.46 -6.74 -3.63
CA ASN A 11 -9.48 -6.88 -2.55
C ASN A 11 -9.78 -5.86 -1.43
N PRO A 12 -10.39 -6.29 -0.31
CA PRO A 12 -10.70 -5.40 0.82
C PRO A 12 -9.47 -4.71 1.42
N LEU A 13 -8.30 -5.37 1.43
CA LEU A 13 -7.06 -4.78 1.94
C LEU A 13 -6.60 -3.64 1.03
N TYR A 14 -6.74 -3.81 -0.29
CA TYR A 14 -6.34 -2.78 -1.24
C TYR A 14 -7.29 -1.56 -1.19
N ILE A 15 -8.58 -1.81 -0.97
CA ILE A 15 -9.57 -0.76 -0.71
C ILE A 15 -9.22 0.02 0.56
N ALA A 16 -8.97 -0.69 1.66
CA ALA A 16 -8.63 -0.07 2.94
C ALA A 16 -7.35 0.76 2.82
N TYR A 17 -6.30 0.22 2.21
CA TYR A 17 -5.06 0.96 1.95
C TYR A 17 -5.30 2.25 1.15
N HIS A 18 -6.10 2.20 0.08
CA HIS A 18 -6.42 3.40 -0.70
C HIS A 18 -7.18 4.44 0.12
N ASP A 19 -8.21 4.03 0.86
CA ASP A 19 -9.10 4.94 1.58
C ASP A 19 -8.46 5.49 2.87
N GLU A 20 -7.60 4.69 3.49
CA GLU A 20 -7.11 4.93 4.85
C GLU A 20 -5.65 5.41 4.89
N GLU A 21 -4.82 5.02 3.93
CA GLU A 21 -3.37 5.24 3.98
C GLU A 21 -2.85 6.05 2.76
N TRP A 22 -3.26 5.68 1.55
CA TRP A 22 -2.67 6.22 0.32
C TRP A 22 -2.94 7.72 0.15
N GLY A 23 -1.86 8.49 -0.05
CA GLY A 23 -1.92 9.95 -0.23
C GLY A 23 -2.21 10.74 1.04
N LYS A 24 -2.32 10.09 2.21
CA LYS A 24 -2.45 10.79 3.49
C LYS A 24 -1.07 11.17 4.03
N PRO A 25 -0.91 12.38 4.61
CA PRO A 25 0.34 12.77 5.25
C PRO A 25 0.74 11.80 6.36
N LEU A 26 1.98 11.31 6.29
CA LEU A 26 2.61 10.45 7.28
C LEU A 26 3.92 11.12 7.75
N HIS A 27 4.09 11.23 9.06
CA HIS A 27 5.22 11.93 9.68
C HIS A 27 6.08 11.03 10.58
N ASP A 28 5.65 9.80 10.82
CA ASP A 28 6.42 8.82 11.60
C ASP A 28 7.59 8.27 10.75
N GLU A 29 8.81 8.41 11.25
CA GLU A 29 10.03 8.07 10.51
C GLU A 29 10.15 6.58 10.19
N GLN A 30 9.80 5.72 11.15
CA GLN A 30 9.87 4.26 10.97
C GLN A 30 8.84 3.80 9.95
N SER A 31 7.63 4.34 10.00
CA SER A 31 6.57 4.04 9.03
C SER A 31 6.90 4.56 7.63
N LEU A 32 7.54 5.73 7.52
CA LEU A 32 8.06 6.25 6.25
C LEU A 32 9.14 5.34 5.67
N PHE A 33 10.08 4.86 6.50
CA PHE A 33 11.09 3.91 6.08
C PHE A 33 10.49 2.55 5.66
N GLU A 34 9.48 2.05 6.39
CA GLU A 34 8.74 0.85 6.00
C GLU A 34 8.13 1.01 4.60
N LEU A 35 7.41 2.12 4.35
CA LEU A 35 6.82 2.40 3.03
C LEU A 35 7.88 2.47 1.94
N LEU A 36 8.99 3.17 2.19
CA LEU A 36 10.11 3.26 1.25
C LEU A 36 10.66 1.87 0.88
N CYS A 37 10.83 0.99 1.87
CA CYS A 37 11.27 -0.39 1.65
C CYS A 37 10.24 -1.20 0.84
N LEU A 38 8.95 -1.11 1.18
CA LEU A 38 7.89 -1.81 0.45
C LEU A 38 7.82 -1.39 -1.03
N GLU A 39 7.95 -0.10 -1.32
CA GLU A 39 8.01 0.42 -2.70
C GLU A 39 9.18 -0.19 -3.49
N SER A 40 10.33 -0.42 -2.84
CA SER A 40 11.47 -1.06 -3.50
C SER A 40 11.19 -2.53 -3.87
N TYR A 41 10.37 -3.23 -3.08
CA TYR A 41 9.98 -4.62 -3.35
C TYR A 41 8.96 -4.74 -4.49
N GLN A 42 8.36 -3.63 -4.93
CA GLN A 42 7.40 -3.63 -6.03
C GLN A 42 8.04 -3.85 -7.40
N ALA A 43 9.36 -3.76 -7.55
CA ALA A 43 10.02 -3.85 -8.85
C ALA A 43 9.63 -5.14 -9.63
N GLY A 44 8.88 -4.97 -10.72
CA GLY A 44 8.38 -6.08 -11.55
C GLY A 44 7.13 -6.79 -11.03
N LEU A 45 6.50 -6.29 -9.96
CA LEU A 45 5.28 -6.84 -9.34
C LEU A 45 4.16 -5.80 -9.31
N SER A 46 2.94 -6.24 -9.04
CA SER A 46 1.86 -5.32 -8.68
C SER A 46 2.01 -4.88 -7.22
N TRP A 47 1.61 -3.64 -6.90
CA TRP A 47 1.56 -3.15 -5.53
C TRP A 47 0.67 -4.04 -4.63
N GLU A 48 -0.42 -4.57 -5.18
CA GLU A 48 -1.31 -5.50 -4.48
C GLU A 48 -0.57 -6.74 -3.95
N ILE A 49 0.41 -7.29 -4.68
CA ILE A 49 1.23 -8.42 -4.23
C ILE A 49 2.07 -8.03 -3.01
N VAL A 50 2.71 -6.86 -3.05
CA VAL A 50 3.54 -6.35 -1.95
C VAL A 50 2.66 -6.09 -0.73
N LEU A 51 1.54 -5.40 -0.91
CA LEU A 51 0.60 -5.06 0.15
C LEU A 51 0.04 -6.30 0.86
N ASN A 52 -0.35 -7.32 0.10
CA ASN A 52 -0.81 -8.60 0.66
C ASN A 52 0.29 -9.36 1.44
N LYS A 53 1.57 -9.06 1.19
CA LYS A 53 2.73 -9.64 1.89
C LYS A 53 3.30 -8.74 2.99
N ARG A 54 2.77 -7.53 3.18
CA ARG A 54 3.29 -6.53 4.13
C ARG A 54 3.55 -7.09 5.53
N GLN A 55 2.62 -7.90 6.05
CA GLN A 55 2.76 -8.51 7.38
C GLN A 55 3.94 -9.49 7.49
N ALA A 56 4.38 -10.10 6.39
CA ALA A 56 5.52 -11.01 6.38
C ALA A 56 6.87 -10.30 6.28
N PHE A 57 6.88 -9.00 5.93
CA PHE A 57 8.09 -8.17 5.89
C PHE A 57 8.36 -7.43 7.20
N ARG A 58 7.38 -7.41 8.11
CA ARG A 58 7.48 -6.85 9.46
C ARG A 58 8.00 -7.90 10.45
#